data_AF-A0A8H4PUD8-F1
#
_entry.id   AF-A0A8H4PUD8-F1
#
_cell.length_a   1.000
_cell.length_b   1.000
_cell.length_c   1.000
_cell.angle_alpha   90.00
_cell.angle_beta   90.00
_cell.angle_gamma   90.00
#
_symmetry.space_group_name_H-M   'P 1'
#
loop_
_entity.id
_entity.type
_entity.pdbx_description
1 polymer ?
#
loop_
_entity_poly.entity_id
_entity_poly.type
_entity_poly.pdbx_seq_one_letter_code
_entity_poly.pdbx_strand_id
1 'polypeptide(L)'
;MDRLPRELVDLILQQCVAHGAKGHVLELRLVCRAFDRTLKPYACRTLGLDFSRLSRLSGFRRPQMDALQTVGYHCQSLYVDLMVLRDELEVEFLETVFARVPSMSEFCQTMHMKYCLGKESFSEVEYLNTLEGMLFNCRGVERLRLNLPFQLVGRHVTAATMILANTLKAFANRPEEDSADLEALVIENVTDIAICHLWMNPSDVMNIMAVVAALKHLVLTLRRHESESARVGWFGSCLWNLIENAELLQSLCLIGMDHDDRPPRGLKQTRAWQIPLEEWRARSLPVPRVYLTNLTCLELKRIEILPDVFLKLVEDLGDSLEELYLNEIYLKTEQSRDWNEDSKKVLWLGIHNQRPADGCSWIAMTLRCAARRLRVCRASFLAYDHYLREDMPGEPEFDLSDPCDIGRTISQRFVEVVTGISQPNTPAGDAVEYLPRDPRDDHLVSRLPQPARILDMVEYDSNAYQLAVANPTSQWQKSIDGVFNNCNSNTLDELHYIAETACQGMNEIHRRRSDSMANEYADNLLNISNVDDAP
;
A
#
# COMPACT_ATOMS: atom_id res chain seq x y z
N MET A 1 -10.27 26.30 35.93
CA MET A 1 -10.49 24.85 35.95
C MET A 1 -10.95 24.37 37.32
N ASP A 2 -10.30 24.77 38.42
CA ASP A 2 -10.62 24.26 39.78
C ASP A 2 -12.01 24.57 40.34
N ARG A 3 -12.77 25.46 39.66
CA ARG A 3 -14.17 25.77 39.99
C ARG A 3 -15.18 25.03 39.11
N LEU A 4 -14.72 24.30 38.09
CA LEU A 4 -15.58 23.52 37.21
C LEU A 4 -15.88 22.16 37.85
N PRO A 5 -17.11 21.65 37.69
CA PRO A 5 -17.43 20.25 37.91
C PRO A 5 -16.45 19.33 37.18
N ARG A 6 -16.12 18.20 37.82
CA ARG A 6 -15.13 17.25 37.29
C ARG A 6 -15.55 16.70 35.92
N GLU A 7 -16.84 16.48 35.74
CA GLU A 7 -17.45 16.00 34.50
C GLU A 7 -17.19 16.96 33.34
N LEU A 8 -17.27 18.27 33.60
CA LEU A 8 -16.96 19.29 32.59
C LEU A 8 -15.47 19.32 32.26
N VAL A 9 -14.61 19.12 33.24
CA VAL A 9 -13.16 19.00 33.01
C VAL A 9 -12.86 17.78 32.14
N ASP A 10 -13.43 16.62 32.46
CA ASP A 10 -13.22 15.39 31.68
C ASP A 10 -13.73 15.55 30.24
N LEU A 11 -14.89 16.19 30.02
CA LEU A 11 -15.40 16.50 28.68
C LEU A 11 -14.49 17.45 27.89
N ILE A 12 -13.97 18.50 28.53
CA ILE A 12 -13.01 19.42 27.90
C ILE A 12 -11.75 18.65 27.48
N LEU A 13 -11.24 17.78 28.36
CA LEU A 13 -10.05 16.98 28.06
C LEU A 13 -10.29 15.96 26.93
N GLN A 14 -11.48 15.35 26.87
CA GLN A 14 -11.87 14.49 25.74
C GLN A 14 -11.93 15.25 24.43
N GLN A 15 -12.43 16.49 24.43
CA GLN A 15 -12.41 17.36 23.25
C GLN A 15 -10.97 17.69 22.81
N CYS A 16 -10.06 17.92 23.76
CA CYS A 16 -8.64 18.08 23.45
C CYS A 16 -8.03 16.81 22.83
N VAL A 17 -8.47 15.62 23.22
CA VAL A 17 -8.03 14.36 22.59
C VAL A 17 -8.59 14.21 21.18
N ALA A 18 -9.88 14.50 20.97
CA ALA A 18 -10.55 14.32 19.70
C ALA A 18 -10.05 15.28 18.59
N HIS A 19 -9.63 16.49 18.96
CA HIS A 19 -9.22 17.52 18.00
C HIS A 19 -7.75 17.93 18.09
N GLY A 20 -7.04 17.55 19.15
CA GLY A 20 -5.67 17.98 19.40
C GLY A 20 -4.63 17.01 18.83
N ALA A 21 -3.44 17.54 18.52
CA ALA A 21 -2.29 16.72 18.22
C ALA A 21 -1.77 16.01 19.49
N LYS A 22 -1.25 14.79 19.33
CA LYS A 22 -0.74 13.98 20.44
C LYS A 22 0.29 14.71 21.31
N GLY A 23 1.21 15.46 20.69
CA GLY A 23 2.23 16.24 21.39
C GLY A 23 1.61 17.26 22.36
N HIS A 24 0.56 17.95 21.92
CA HIS A 24 -0.16 18.89 22.77
C HIS A 24 -0.88 18.19 23.94
N VAL A 25 -1.49 17.02 23.70
CA VAL A 25 -2.11 16.23 24.76
C VAL A 25 -1.07 15.73 25.78
N LEU A 26 0.14 15.37 25.32
CA LEU A 26 1.25 15.00 26.21
C LEU A 26 1.70 16.16 27.09
N GLU A 27 1.72 17.39 26.57
CA GLU A 27 2.03 18.59 27.37
C GLU A 27 0.92 18.91 28.37
N LEU A 28 -0.34 18.84 27.94
CA LEU A 28 -1.51 19.10 28.80
C LEU A 28 -1.55 18.17 30.03
N ARG A 29 -1.07 16.93 29.91
CA ARG A 29 -0.95 16.02 31.05
C ARG A 29 -0.14 16.59 32.21
N LEU A 30 0.84 17.44 31.92
CA LEU A 30 1.74 18.00 32.93
C LEU A 30 1.11 19.14 33.75
N VAL A 31 -0.09 19.60 33.37
CA VAL A 31 -0.78 20.71 34.07
C VAL A 31 -1.09 20.35 35.52
N CYS A 32 -1.69 19.18 35.77
CA CYS A 32 -1.99 18.70 37.12
C CYS A 32 -2.27 17.18 37.15
N ARG A 33 -2.36 16.60 38.35
CA ARG A 33 -2.63 15.16 38.53
C ARG A 33 -3.94 14.68 37.91
N ALA A 34 -4.97 15.52 37.89
CA ALA A 34 -6.24 15.17 37.27
C ALA A 34 -6.10 15.06 35.75
N PHE A 35 -5.40 16.00 35.12
CA PHE A 35 -5.14 15.98 33.68
C PHE A 35 -4.27 14.78 33.31
N ASP A 36 -3.20 14.50 34.06
CA ASP A 36 -2.38 13.31 33.82
C ASP A 36 -3.24 12.04 33.89
N ARG A 37 -4.04 11.86 34.95
CA ARG A 37 -4.89 10.68 35.10
C ARG A 37 -5.90 10.50 33.96
N THR A 38 -6.51 11.59 33.48
CA THR A 38 -7.53 11.54 32.43
C THR A 38 -6.91 11.36 31.03
N LEU A 39 -5.81 12.06 30.73
CA LEU A 39 -5.24 12.08 29.37
C LEU A 39 -4.19 10.98 29.13
N LYS A 40 -3.52 10.48 30.17
CA LYS A 40 -2.46 9.45 30.05
C LYS A 40 -2.91 8.18 29.32
N PRO A 41 -4.11 7.62 29.56
CA PRO A 41 -4.60 6.45 28.81
C PRO A 41 -4.70 6.66 27.31
N TYR A 42 -4.94 7.90 26.85
CA TYR A 42 -5.01 8.24 25.42
C TYR A 42 -3.61 8.55 24.88
N ALA A 43 -2.88 9.44 25.56
CA ALA A 43 -1.59 9.92 25.08
C ALA A 43 -0.50 8.84 25.06
N CYS A 44 -0.57 7.86 25.97
CA CYS A 44 0.34 6.71 26.03
C CYS A 44 -0.22 5.44 25.36
N ARG A 45 -1.37 5.50 24.69
CA ARG A 45 -1.97 4.34 24.03
C ARG A 45 -1.08 3.79 22.91
N THR A 46 -0.52 4.67 22.09
CA THR A 46 0.50 4.31 21.11
C THR A 46 1.89 4.75 21.58
N LEU A 47 2.89 3.89 21.44
CA LEU A 47 4.30 4.31 21.53
C LEU A 47 4.89 4.42 20.12
N GLY A 48 5.66 5.48 19.88
CA GLY A 48 6.38 5.70 18.65
C GLY A 48 7.86 5.38 18.83
N LEU A 49 8.40 4.52 17.98
CA LEU A 49 9.83 4.25 17.84
C LEU A 49 10.26 4.61 16.42
N ASP A 50 10.97 5.72 16.27
CA ASP A 50 11.46 6.17 14.98
C ASP A 50 12.98 6.00 14.86
N PHE A 51 13.48 6.09 13.64
CA PHE A 51 14.90 6.03 13.32
C PHE A 51 15.73 7.02 14.17
N SER A 52 15.24 8.25 14.34
CA SER A 52 15.95 9.30 15.08
C SER A 52 16.18 8.90 16.54
N ARG A 53 15.24 8.21 17.18
CA ARG A 53 15.39 7.73 18.56
C ARG A 53 16.35 6.56 18.70
N LEU A 54 16.65 5.85 17.62
CA LEU A 54 17.59 4.72 17.63
C LEU A 54 19.02 5.16 17.30
N SER A 55 19.19 6.04 16.31
CA SER A 55 20.50 6.50 15.86
C SER A 55 21.24 7.29 16.93
N ARG A 56 22.51 6.95 17.18
CA ARG A 56 23.38 7.70 18.10
C ARG A 56 23.75 9.09 17.58
N LEU A 57 23.63 9.30 16.27
CA LEU A 57 24.04 10.54 15.59
C LEU A 57 22.89 11.54 15.38
N SER A 58 21.67 11.20 15.79
CA SER A 58 20.50 12.07 15.59
C SER A 58 20.38 13.21 16.60
N GLY A 59 21.08 13.13 17.73
CA GLY A 59 20.95 14.06 18.86
C GLY A 59 19.65 13.90 19.68
N PHE A 60 18.74 13.01 19.28
CA PHE A 60 17.53 12.71 20.05
C PHE A 60 17.82 11.77 21.21
N ARG A 61 17.06 11.92 22.31
CA ARG A 61 17.17 10.98 23.44
C ARG A 61 16.65 9.60 23.04
N ARG A 62 17.49 8.59 23.27
CA ARG A 62 17.12 7.17 23.12
C ARG A 62 15.97 6.78 24.06
N PRO A 63 15.18 5.74 23.72
CA PRO A 63 14.13 5.22 24.58
C PRO A 63 14.63 4.85 25.98
N GLN A 64 13.90 5.28 27.01
CA GLN A 64 14.19 4.96 28.41
C GLN A 64 13.26 3.83 28.87
N MET A 65 13.78 2.59 28.91
CA MET A 65 12.96 1.41 29.24
C MET A 65 12.33 1.50 30.64
N ASP A 66 13.04 2.05 31.63
CA ASP A 66 12.53 2.21 33.00
C ASP A 66 11.27 3.10 33.06
N ALA A 67 11.16 4.09 32.18
CA ALA A 67 9.97 4.93 32.10
C ALA A 67 8.73 4.12 31.70
N LEU A 68 8.91 3.06 30.89
CA LEU A 68 7.83 2.18 30.43
C LEU A 68 7.23 1.36 31.58
N GLN A 69 7.96 1.11 32.67
CA GLN A 69 7.39 0.45 33.85
C GLN A 69 6.20 1.23 34.44
N THR A 70 6.13 2.55 34.21
CA THR A 70 5.08 3.42 34.77
C THR A 70 3.94 3.75 33.81
N VAL A 71 4.11 3.47 32.51
CA VAL A 71 3.15 3.83 31.45
C VAL A 71 2.79 2.68 30.53
N GLY A 72 3.55 1.58 30.54
CA GLY A 72 3.44 0.48 29.58
C GLY A 72 2.10 -0.25 29.63
N TYR A 73 1.43 -0.27 30.78
CA TYR A 73 0.08 -0.83 30.91
C TYR A 73 -1.02 -0.03 30.19
N HIS A 74 -0.73 1.20 29.76
CA HIS A 74 -1.63 1.96 28.87
C HIS A 74 -1.36 1.70 27.39
N CYS A 75 -0.20 1.13 27.05
CA CYS A 75 0.21 0.93 25.68
C CYS A 75 -0.55 -0.26 25.07
N GLN A 76 -1.31 0.04 24.01
CA GLN A 76 -2.06 -0.94 23.23
C GLN A 76 -1.56 -1.01 21.78
N SER A 77 -0.73 -0.06 21.36
CA SER A 77 -0.26 0.00 19.98
C SER A 77 1.19 0.46 19.90
N LEU A 78 1.91 -0.08 18.92
CA LEU A 78 3.27 0.32 18.61
C LEU A 78 3.32 0.85 17.17
N TYR A 79 3.95 2.01 17.00
CA TYR A 79 4.28 2.59 15.70
C TYR A 79 5.81 2.61 15.57
N VAL A 80 6.34 1.84 14.62
CA VAL A 80 7.77 1.79 14.32
C VAL A 80 8.00 2.42 12.95
N ASP A 81 8.87 3.43 12.89
CA ASP A 81 9.13 4.18 11.66
C ASP A 81 10.61 4.21 11.32
N LEU A 82 11.01 3.38 10.36
CA LEU A 82 12.39 3.24 9.89
C LEU A 82 12.53 3.59 8.41
N MET A 83 11.61 4.39 7.85
CA MET A 83 11.64 4.72 6.43
C MET A 83 12.95 5.37 5.97
N VAL A 84 13.59 6.15 6.84
CA VAL A 84 14.85 6.87 6.59
C VAL A 84 16.08 5.95 6.57
N LEU A 85 16.02 4.79 7.24
CA LEU A 85 17.10 3.81 7.23
C LEU A 85 17.42 3.38 5.79
N ARG A 86 18.71 3.22 5.49
CA ARG A 86 19.24 2.89 4.16
C ARG A 86 19.84 1.49 4.15
N ASP A 87 19.82 0.90 2.97
CA ASP A 87 20.62 -0.30 2.71
C ASP A 87 22.06 0.09 2.41
N GLU A 88 23.03 -0.65 2.95
CA GLU A 88 24.45 -0.36 2.74
C GLU A 88 24.82 -0.42 1.25
N LEU A 89 24.28 -1.39 0.52
CA LEU A 89 24.53 -1.56 -0.91
C LEU A 89 23.88 -0.44 -1.75
N GLU A 90 22.76 0.12 -1.29
CA GLU A 90 22.16 1.32 -1.90
C GLU A 90 23.10 2.51 -1.76
N VAL A 91 23.73 2.70 -0.59
CA VAL A 91 24.67 3.79 -0.35
C VAL A 91 25.97 3.59 -1.15
N GLU A 92 26.51 2.38 -1.22
CA GLU A 92 27.69 2.06 -2.05
C GLU A 92 27.43 2.33 -3.55
N PHE A 93 26.22 2.01 -4.02
CA PHE A 93 25.81 2.34 -5.37
C PHE A 93 25.79 3.86 -5.60
N LEU A 94 25.18 4.63 -4.69
CA LEU A 94 25.16 6.10 -4.78
C LEU A 94 26.58 6.69 -4.73
N GLU A 95 27.46 6.16 -3.89
CA GLU A 95 28.86 6.57 -3.84
C GLU A 95 29.57 6.34 -5.17
N THR A 96 29.32 5.19 -5.81
CA THR A 96 29.86 4.89 -7.14
C THR A 96 29.33 5.86 -8.20
N VAL A 97 28.03 6.17 -8.17
CA VAL A 97 27.39 7.14 -9.08
C VAL A 97 27.99 8.54 -8.89
N PHE A 98 28.19 8.96 -7.64
CA PHE A 98 28.67 10.29 -7.28
C PHE A 98 30.20 10.41 -7.16
N ALA A 99 30.97 9.36 -7.45
CA ALA A 99 32.43 9.34 -7.31
C ALA A 99 33.15 10.50 -8.04
N ARG A 100 32.54 11.04 -9.11
CA ARG A 100 33.06 12.17 -9.90
C ARG A 100 32.53 13.53 -9.47
N VAL A 101 31.76 13.62 -8.38
CA VAL A 101 31.15 14.84 -7.87
C VAL A 101 31.66 15.11 -6.45
N PRO A 102 32.76 15.87 -6.28
CA PRO A 102 33.38 16.07 -4.97
C PRO A 102 32.46 16.67 -3.90
N SER A 103 31.47 17.48 -4.30
CA SER A 103 30.48 18.05 -3.37
C SER A 103 29.56 17.00 -2.73
N MET A 104 29.50 15.78 -3.28
CA MET A 104 28.66 14.68 -2.76
C MET A 104 29.42 13.76 -1.80
N SER A 105 30.74 13.91 -1.62
CA SER A 105 31.51 13.01 -0.76
C SER A 105 31.05 13.04 0.69
N GLU A 106 30.80 14.23 1.26
CA GLU A 106 30.27 14.38 2.62
C GLU A 106 28.85 13.81 2.76
N PHE A 107 28.04 13.95 1.71
CA PHE A 107 26.70 13.38 1.67
C PHE A 107 26.76 11.84 1.73
N CYS A 108 27.56 11.19 0.88
CA CYS A 108 27.71 9.72 0.90
C CYS A 108 28.27 9.22 2.23
N GLN A 109 29.26 9.92 2.80
CA GLN A 109 29.80 9.58 4.13
C GLN A 109 28.72 9.69 5.22
N THR A 110 27.89 10.74 5.17
CA THR A 110 26.77 10.93 6.09
C THR A 110 25.73 9.81 5.93
N MET A 111 25.45 9.40 4.69
CA MET A 111 24.56 8.27 4.40
C MET A 111 25.05 6.98 5.05
N HIS A 112 26.33 6.67 4.90
CA HIS A 112 26.92 5.47 5.47
C HIS A 112 26.97 5.50 7.01
N MET A 113 27.42 6.61 7.60
CA MET A 113 27.59 6.69 9.06
C MET A 113 26.27 6.88 9.82
N LYS A 114 25.38 7.74 9.32
CA LYS A 114 24.12 8.07 10.01
C LYS A 114 23.03 7.10 9.61
N TYR A 115 22.80 6.86 8.31
CA TYR A 115 21.57 6.26 7.83
C TYR A 115 21.63 4.75 7.55
N CYS A 116 22.78 4.10 7.64
CA CYS A 116 22.89 2.63 7.57
C CYS A 116 22.89 1.99 8.96
N LEU A 117 22.55 0.69 9.01
CA LEU A 117 22.78 -0.11 10.22
C LEU A 117 24.30 -0.22 10.46
N GLY A 118 24.74 0.06 11.68
CA GLY A 118 26.16 0.07 11.99
C GLY A 118 26.50 0.53 13.39
N LYS A 119 27.79 0.51 13.72
CA LYS A 119 28.28 0.94 15.04
C LYS A 119 28.12 2.44 15.28
N GLU A 120 28.13 3.24 14.23
CA GLU A 120 27.98 4.70 14.32
C GLU A 120 26.50 5.09 14.53
N SER A 121 25.57 4.48 13.79
CA SER A 121 24.14 4.72 13.94
C SER A 121 23.50 3.83 15.02
N PHE A 122 23.02 2.65 14.65
CA PHE A 122 22.60 1.56 15.55
C PHE A 122 22.69 0.23 14.81
N SER A 123 22.92 -0.86 15.54
CA SER A 123 22.99 -2.21 14.96
C SER A 123 21.63 -2.93 14.94
N GLU A 124 21.54 -3.99 14.15
CA GLU A 124 20.40 -4.92 14.14
C GLU A 124 20.08 -5.46 15.54
N VAL A 125 21.11 -5.86 16.29
CA VAL A 125 20.97 -6.38 17.66
C VAL A 125 20.44 -5.31 18.61
N GLU A 126 20.88 -4.06 18.48
CA GLU A 126 20.35 -2.97 19.29
C GLU A 126 18.89 -2.67 18.99
N TYR A 127 18.49 -2.76 17.71
CA TYR A 127 17.09 -2.62 17.31
C TYR A 127 16.23 -3.71 17.96
N LEU A 128 16.62 -4.98 17.82
CA LEU A 128 15.90 -6.11 18.41
C LEU A 128 15.79 -5.96 19.93
N ASN A 129 16.90 -5.71 20.63
CA ASN A 129 16.91 -5.55 22.08
C ASN A 129 16.03 -4.39 22.57
N THR A 130 16.02 -3.28 21.82
CA THR A 130 15.17 -2.13 22.15
C THR A 130 13.69 -2.52 22.02
N LEU A 131 13.34 -3.22 20.95
CA LEU A 131 11.97 -3.64 20.70
C LEU A 131 11.49 -4.68 21.71
N GLU A 132 12.30 -5.70 22.01
CA GLU A 132 12.01 -6.69 23.06
C GLU A 132 11.84 -6.01 24.43
N GLY A 133 12.72 -5.06 24.77
CA GLY A 133 12.59 -4.26 25.99
C GLY A 133 11.29 -3.46 26.05
N MET A 134 10.86 -2.86 24.94
CA MET A 134 9.58 -2.15 24.86
C MET A 134 8.40 -3.11 25.06
N LEU A 135 8.36 -4.23 24.34
CA LEU A 135 7.28 -5.21 24.40
C LEU A 135 7.18 -5.89 25.76
N PHE A 136 8.32 -6.15 26.41
CA PHE A 136 8.35 -6.69 27.77
C PHE A 136 7.63 -5.77 28.77
N ASN A 137 7.83 -4.46 28.65
CA ASN A 137 7.18 -3.46 29.52
C ASN A 137 5.76 -3.08 29.05
N CYS A 138 5.43 -3.34 27.78
CA CYS A 138 4.15 -2.96 27.15
C CYS A 138 3.38 -4.21 26.71
N ARG A 139 3.01 -5.06 27.67
CA ARG A 139 2.36 -6.35 27.40
C ARG A 139 0.99 -6.26 26.74
N GLY A 140 0.32 -5.11 26.87
CA GLY A 140 -1.00 -4.87 26.27
C GLY A 140 -0.98 -4.50 24.78
N VAL A 141 0.19 -4.51 24.12
CA VAL A 141 0.29 -4.16 22.69
C VAL A 141 -0.38 -5.23 21.83
N GLU A 142 -1.50 -4.86 21.23
CA GLU A 142 -2.32 -5.69 20.33
C GLU A 142 -2.29 -5.17 18.88
N ARG A 143 -1.62 -4.04 18.62
CA ARG A 143 -1.59 -3.42 17.29
C ARG A 143 -0.20 -2.92 16.94
N LEU A 144 0.25 -3.21 15.73
CA LEU A 144 1.55 -2.80 15.21
C LEU A 144 1.37 -2.08 13.88
N ARG A 145 1.99 -0.91 13.76
CA ARG A 145 2.28 -0.30 12.47
C ARG A 145 3.79 -0.19 12.29
N LEU A 146 4.29 -0.78 11.21
CA LEU A 146 5.71 -0.84 10.89
C LEU A 146 5.95 -0.21 9.52
N ASN A 147 6.72 0.87 9.48
CA ASN A 147 7.14 1.51 8.24
C ASN A 147 8.57 1.09 7.93
N LEU A 148 8.70 0.23 6.92
CA LEU A 148 9.99 -0.31 6.52
C LEU A 148 10.83 0.74 5.78
N PRO A 149 12.17 0.55 5.78
CA PRO A 149 13.12 1.32 4.97
C PRO A 149 12.63 1.54 3.55
N PHE A 150 12.55 2.80 3.12
CA PHE A 150 12.08 3.16 1.78
C PHE A 150 13.25 3.30 0.82
N GLN A 151 13.53 2.32 -0.04
CA GLN A 151 14.62 2.45 -1.04
C GLN A 151 14.34 3.59 -2.02
N LEU A 152 15.34 4.47 -2.21
CA LEU A 152 15.36 5.51 -3.23
C LEU A 152 15.88 4.95 -4.57
N VAL A 153 16.92 4.10 -4.51
CA VAL A 153 17.57 3.55 -5.71
C VAL A 153 17.92 2.07 -5.52
N GLY A 154 17.80 1.30 -6.60
CA GLY A 154 18.16 -0.12 -6.62
C GLY A 154 17.07 -1.05 -6.08
N ARG A 155 17.44 -2.32 -5.92
CA ARG A 155 16.56 -3.41 -5.46
C ARG A 155 17.09 -4.09 -4.19
N HIS A 156 18.01 -3.45 -3.48
CA HIS A 156 18.61 -3.98 -2.26
C HIS A 156 17.67 -3.77 -1.07
N VAL A 157 17.36 -4.86 -0.36
CA VAL A 157 16.32 -4.90 0.66
C VAL A 157 16.80 -5.52 1.97
N THR A 158 18.11 -5.61 2.18
CA THR A 158 18.73 -6.26 3.34
C THR A 158 18.26 -5.59 4.62
N ALA A 159 18.35 -4.26 4.69
CA ALA A 159 17.90 -3.50 5.86
C ALA A 159 16.39 -3.72 6.13
N ALA A 160 15.55 -3.64 5.09
CA ALA A 160 14.11 -3.87 5.22
C ALA A 160 13.78 -5.29 5.69
N THR A 161 14.48 -6.29 5.15
CA THR A 161 14.34 -7.71 5.53
C THR A 161 14.73 -7.91 6.99
N MET A 162 15.88 -7.38 7.43
CA MET A 162 16.35 -7.49 8.81
C MET A 162 15.39 -6.83 9.81
N ILE A 163 14.90 -5.63 9.49
CA ILE A 163 13.94 -4.93 10.34
C ILE A 163 12.64 -5.73 10.44
N LEU A 164 12.09 -6.20 9.32
CA LEU A 164 10.85 -6.98 9.33
C LEU A 164 11.02 -8.28 10.13
N ALA A 165 12.08 -9.05 9.85
CA ALA A 165 12.41 -10.29 10.55
C ALA A 165 12.50 -10.09 12.07
N ASN A 166 13.31 -9.12 12.51
CA ASN A 166 13.51 -8.87 13.94
C ASN A 166 12.26 -8.30 14.62
N THR A 167 11.43 -7.55 13.89
CA THR A 167 10.15 -7.09 14.43
C THR A 167 9.22 -8.26 14.70
N LEU A 168 9.04 -9.15 13.72
CA LEU A 168 8.19 -10.33 13.89
C LEU A 168 8.75 -11.28 14.95
N LYS A 169 10.07 -11.48 14.99
CA LYS A 169 10.75 -12.24 16.05
C LYS A 169 10.46 -11.67 17.44
N ALA A 170 10.55 -10.36 17.63
CA ALA A 170 10.29 -9.74 18.93
C ALA A 170 8.83 -9.92 19.38
N PHE A 171 7.87 -9.90 18.44
CA PHE A 171 6.46 -10.16 18.72
C PHE A 171 6.15 -11.63 18.99
N ALA A 172 6.81 -12.55 18.27
CA ALA A 172 6.68 -14.00 18.45
C ALA A 172 7.24 -14.45 19.81
N ASN A 173 8.33 -13.84 20.27
CA ASN A 173 9.00 -14.20 21.52
C ASN A 173 8.41 -13.53 22.78
N ARG A 174 7.22 -12.91 22.68
CA ARG A 174 6.57 -12.33 23.85
C ARG A 174 6.11 -13.42 24.82
N PRO A 175 6.10 -13.16 26.14
CA PRO A 175 5.59 -14.14 27.11
C PRO A 175 4.12 -14.48 26.85
N GLU A 176 3.82 -15.76 26.57
CA GLU A 176 2.47 -16.23 26.19
C GLU A 176 1.40 -15.98 27.26
N GLU A 177 1.75 -16.13 28.55
CA GLU A 177 0.77 -16.10 29.65
C GLU A 177 0.16 -14.71 29.91
N ASP A 178 0.90 -13.64 29.61
CA ASP A 178 0.57 -12.27 30.05
C ASP A 178 0.54 -11.24 28.91
N SER A 179 0.90 -11.61 27.68
CA SER A 179 0.95 -10.67 26.54
C SER A 179 -0.33 -10.72 25.74
N ALA A 180 -0.84 -9.56 25.34
CA ALA A 180 -1.97 -9.47 24.43
C ALA A 180 -1.57 -9.98 23.03
N ASP A 181 -2.47 -10.71 22.39
CA ASP A 181 -2.31 -11.14 21.01
C ASP A 181 -2.22 -9.95 20.05
N LEU A 182 -1.45 -10.11 18.95
CA LEU A 182 -1.41 -9.09 17.91
C LEU A 182 -2.65 -9.25 17.02
N GLU A 183 -3.59 -8.31 17.13
CA GLU A 183 -4.86 -8.34 16.38
C GLU A 183 -4.80 -7.50 15.09
N ALA A 184 -4.03 -6.40 15.08
CA ALA A 184 -3.90 -5.53 13.91
C ALA A 184 -2.45 -5.31 13.50
N LEU A 185 -2.15 -5.57 12.23
CA LEU A 185 -0.83 -5.40 11.65
C LEU A 185 -0.88 -4.54 10.39
N VAL A 186 -0.14 -3.44 10.41
CA VAL A 186 0.07 -2.56 9.27
C VAL A 186 1.55 -2.59 8.92
N ILE A 187 1.89 -3.01 7.71
CA ILE A 187 3.27 -3.00 7.22
C ILE A 187 3.34 -2.16 5.96
N GLU A 188 4.13 -1.09 6.02
CA GLU A 188 4.31 -0.15 4.93
C GLU A 188 5.67 -0.36 4.25
N ASN A 189 5.72 -0.11 2.93
CA ASN A 189 6.91 -0.28 2.07
C ASN A 189 7.48 -1.70 2.03
N VAL A 190 6.61 -2.72 2.08
CA VAL A 190 7.04 -4.12 1.99
C VAL A 190 7.43 -4.45 0.56
N THR A 191 8.65 -4.92 0.37
CA THR A 191 9.12 -5.36 -0.95
C THR A 191 8.83 -6.83 -1.18
N ASP A 192 8.59 -7.21 -2.43
CA ASP A 192 8.45 -8.61 -2.84
C ASP A 192 9.69 -9.45 -2.47
N ILE A 193 10.88 -8.88 -2.67
CA ILE A 193 12.15 -9.54 -2.32
C ILE A 193 12.25 -9.79 -0.81
N ALA A 194 11.86 -8.83 0.05
CA ALA A 194 11.95 -9.01 1.50
C ALA A 194 11.02 -10.13 1.99
N ILE A 195 9.80 -10.20 1.46
CA ILE A 195 8.88 -11.33 1.75
C ILE A 195 9.54 -12.64 1.34
N CYS A 196 10.03 -12.76 0.11
CA CYS A 196 10.70 -13.99 -0.35
C CYS A 196 11.88 -14.40 0.54
N HIS A 197 12.68 -13.43 1.02
CA HIS A 197 13.83 -13.68 1.88
C HIS A 197 13.42 -14.25 3.25
N LEU A 198 12.34 -13.75 3.86
CA LEU A 198 11.84 -14.31 5.12
C LEU A 198 11.42 -15.77 4.97
N TRP A 199 10.85 -16.16 3.83
CA TRP A 199 10.46 -17.54 3.56
C TRP A 199 11.64 -18.50 3.34
N MET A 200 12.84 -17.98 3.06
CA MET A 200 14.04 -18.81 2.95
C MET A 200 14.65 -19.17 4.31
N ASN A 201 14.25 -18.50 5.39
CA ASN A 201 14.74 -18.76 6.74
C ASN A 201 13.66 -19.44 7.60
N PRO A 202 13.84 -20.70 8.01
CA PRO A 202 12.85 -21.42 8.82
C PRO A 202 12.48 -20.72 10.13
N SER A 203 13.44 -20.04 10.78
CA SER A 203 13.18 -19.31 12.02
C SER A 203 12.22 -18.14 11.79
N ASP A 204 12.41 -17.40 10.69
CA ASP A 204 11.56 -16.26 10.34
C ASP A 204 10.16 -16.74 9.96
N VAL A 205 10.04 -17.85 9.23
CA VAL A 205 8.75 -18.50 8.94
C VAL A 205 8.01 -18.85 10.23
N MET A 206 8.67 -19.49 11.20
CA MET A 206 8.04 -19.82 12.49
C MET A 206 7.57 -18.56 13.24
N ASN A 207 8.37 -17.50 13.25
CA ASN A 207 7.98 -16.23 13.87
C ASN A 207 6.79 -15.59 13.15
N ILE A 208 6.76 -15.61 11.82
CA ILE A 208 5.61 -15.14 11.03
C ILE A 208 4.36 -15.91 11.45
N MET A 209 4.40 -17.25 11.43
CA MET A 209 3.23 -18.08 11.74
C MET A 209 2.70 -17.81 13.15
N ALA A 210 3.59 -17.66 14.13
CA ALA A 210 3.20 -17.31 15.50
C ALA A 210 2.51 -15.93 15.58
N VAL A 211 3.04 -14.93 14.87
CA VAL A 211 2.51 -13.57 14.91
C VAL A 211 1.18 -13.43 14.16
N VAL A 212 1.03 -14.10 13.01
CA VAL A 212 -0.17 -13.94 12.17
C VAL A 212 -1.39 -14.71 12.66
N ALA A 213 -1.19 -15.75 13.48
CA ALA A 213 -2.26 -16.64 13.92
C ALA A 213 -3.45 -15.93 14.60
N ALA A 214 -3.20 -14.83 15.31
CA ALA A 214 -4.22 -14.05 16.01
C ALA A 214 -4.72 -12.81 15.26
N LEU A 215 -4.20 -12.53 14.04
CA LEU A 215 -4.52 -11.32 13.31
C LEU A 215 -5.98 -11.30 12.86
N LYS A 216 -6.64 -10.17 13.11
CA LYS A 216 -7.98 -9.83 12.62
C LYS A 216 -7.92 -8.79 11.51
N HIS A 217 -6.91 -7.92 11.54
CA HIS A 217 -6.74 -6.82 10.58
C HIS A 217 -5.33 -6.82 10.01
N LEU A 218 -5.22 -6.88 8.68
CA LEU A 218 -3.95 -6.83 7.97
C LEU A 218 -3.98 -5.75 6.89
N VAL A 219 -3.01 -4.85 6.93
CA VAL A 219 -2.77 -3.86 5.88
C VAL A 219 -1.34 -3.97 5.38
N LEU A 220 -1.18 -4.20 4.08
CA LEU A 220 0.12 -4.31 3.43
C LEU A 220 0.23 -3.27 2.31
N THR A 221 1.28 -2.47 2.38
CA THR A 221 1.70 -1.61 1.27
C THR A 221 2.88 -2.27 0.56
N LEU A 222 2.66 -2.71 -0.67
CA LEU A 222 3.57 -3.52 -1.48
C LEU A 222 4.35 -2.67 -2.49
N ARG A 223 5.65 -2.92 -2.58
CA ARG A 223 6.56 -2.44 -3.62
C ARG A 223 7.08 -3.64 -4.41
N ARG A 224 6.88 -3.66 -5.72
CA ARG A 224 7.30 -4.77 -6.59
C ARG A 224 8.56 -4.39 -7.33
N HIS A 225 9.65 -5.08 -7.02
CA HIS A 225 10.92 -4.93 -7.72
C HIS A 225 11.14 -6.04 -8.75
N GLU A 226 10.52 -7.22 -8.56
CA GLU A 226 10.75 -8.36 -9.44
C GLU A 226 9.78 -8.42 -10.62
N SER A 227 10.40 -8.62 -11.78
CA SER A 227 9.79 -8.68 -13.12
C SER A 227 9.85 -10.09 -13.71
N GLU A 228 10.73 -10.95 -13.19
CA GLU A 228 10.89 -12.31 -13.68
C GLU A 228 9.74 -13.20 -13.21
N SER A 229 9.00 -13.79 -14.15
CA SER A 229 7.78 -14.57 -13.89
C SER A 229 7.94 -15.64 -12.81
N ALA A 230 9.03 -16.41 -12.82
CA ALA A 230 9.29 -17.44 -11.81
C ALA A 230 9.42 -16.85 -10.38
N ARG A 231 10.11 -15.72 -10.23
CA ARG A 231 10.28 -15.05 -8.94
C ARG A 231 9.00 -14.37 -8.47
N VAL A 232 8.22 -13.83 -9.39
CA VAL A 232 6.88 -13.30 -9.10
C VAL A 232 5.94 -14.41 -8.63
N GLY A 233 6.00 -15.59 -9.23
CA GLY A 233 5.24 -16.75 -8.76
C GLY A 233 5.65 -17.20 -7.36
N TRP A 234 6.96 -17.19 -7.05
CA TRP A 234 7.46 -17.46 -5.70
C TRP A 234 6.97 -16.42 -4.68
N PHE A 235 7.11 -15.13 -5.01
CA PHE A 235 6.56 -14.03 -4.19
C PHE A 235 5.06 -14.23 -3.92
N GLY A 236 4.28 -14.55 -4.95
CA GLY A 236 2.86 -14.82 -4.80
C GLY A 236 2.57 -15.95 -3.81
N SER A 237 3.35 -17.02 -3.87
CA SER A 237 3.24 -18.13 -2.93
C SER A 237 3.55 -17.69 -1.50
N CYS A 238 4.64 -16.93 -1.28
CA CYS A 238 5.00 -16.41 0.04
C CYS A 238 3.95 -15.45 0.59
N LEU A 239 3.50 -14.48 -0.20
CA LEU A 239 2.50 -13.48 0.20
C LEU A 239 1.19 -14.16 0.60
N TRP A 240 0.67 -15.05 -0.25
CA TRP A 240 -0.61 -15.69 0.04
C TRP A 240 -0.51 -16.70 1.19
N ASN A 241 0.62 -17.40 1.34
CA ASN A 241 0.85 -18.23 2.53
C ASN A 241 0.87 -17.39 3.82
N LEU A 242 1.45 -16.18 3.80
CA LEU A 242 1.40 -15.26 4.95
C LEU A 242 -0.05 -15.00 5.36
N ILE A 243 -0.86 -14.61 4.38
CA ILE A 243 -2.25 -14.21 4.59
C ILE A 243 -3.11 -15.41 4.98
N GLU A 244 -2.91 -16.57 4.36
CA GLU A 244 -3.66 -17.81 4.65
C GLU A 244 -3.50 -18.28 6.10
N ASN A 245 -2.31 -18.10 6.70
CA ASN A 245 -2.06 -18.48 8.08
C ASN A 245 -2.67 -17.50 9.10
N ALA A 246 -3.23 -16.38 8.66
CA ALA A 246 -4.05 -15.50 9.49
C ALA A 246 -5.52 -15.98 9.50
N GLU A 247 -5.78 -17.13 10.12
CA GLU A 247 -7.11 -17.78 10.06
C GLU A 247 -8.24 -16.92 10.64
N LEU A 248 -7.92 -16.02 11.59
CA LEU A 248 -8.87 -15.10 12.22
C LEU A 248 -9.07 -13.79 11.45
N LEU A 249 -8.47 -13.66 10.26
CA LEU A 249 -8.45 -12.41 9.51
C LEU A 249 -9.86 -12.01 9.07
N GLN A 250 -10.32 -10.86 9.55
CA GLN A 250 -11.63 -10.28 9.25
C GLN A 250 -11.53 -9.22 8.15
N SER A 251 -10.41 -8.51 8.09
CA SER A 251 -10.22 -7.41 7.16
C SER A 251 -8.83 -7.40 6.53
N LEU A 252 -8.76 -7.36 5.20
CA LEU A 252 -7.52 -7.33 4.42
C LEU A 252 -7.47 -6.08 3.54
N CYS A 253 -6.37 -5.34 3.62
CA CYS A 253 -6.09 -4.22 2.75
C CYS A 253 -4.75 -4.41 2.04
N LEU A 254 -4.77 -4.45 0.72
CA LEU A 254 -3.56 -4.51 -0.12
C LEU A 254 -3.44 -3.23 -0.92
N ILE A 255 -2.27 -2.60 -0.84
CA ILE A 255 -1.96 -1.33 -1.50
C ILE A 255 -0.72 -1.49 -2.36
N GLY A 256 -0.79 -1.25 -3.67
CA GLY A 256 0.40 -1.18 -4.51
C GLY A 256 1.03 0.22 -4.52
N MET A 257 2.36 0.29 -4.56
CA MET A 257 3.10 1.55 -4.65
C MET A 257 3.75 1.81 -6.01
N ASP A 258 3.76 0.84 -6.91
CA ASP A 258 4.50 0.94 -8.19
C ASP A 258 3.78 1.78 -9.26
N HIS A 259 2.86 2.66 -8.84
CA HIS A 259 2.11 3.51 -9.75
C HIS A 259 2.96 4.67 -10.27
N ASP A 260 2.74 4.98 -11.54
CA ASP A 260 3.21 6.18 -12.20
C ASP A 260 2.60 7.39 -11.45
N ASP A 261 3.39 8.43 -11.12
CA ASP A 261 2.95 9.64 -10.38
C ASP A 261 1.85 10.46 -11.10
N ARG A 262 1.32 9.93 -12.20
CA ARG A 262 0.32 10.55 -13.04
C ARG A 262 -1.07 10.27 -12.48
N PRO A 263 -2.02 11.21 -12.64
CA PRO A 263 -3.38 11.03 -12.15
C PRO A 263 -4.01 9.76 -12.75
N PRO A 264 -4.97 9.12 -12.04
CA PRO A 264 -5.63 7.92 -12.51
C PRO A 264 -6.19 8.11 -13.92
N ARG A 265 -5.83 7.22 -14.84
CA ARG A 265 -6.29 7.25 -16.24
C ARG A 265 -7.27 6.11 -16.45
N GLY A 266 -8.38 6.37 -17.14
CA GLY A 266 -9.37 5.33 -17.48
C GLY A 266 -8.78 4.20 -18.34
N LEU A 267 -7.72 4.49 -19.10
CA LEU A 267 -6.98 3.53 -19.92
C LEU A 267 -5.47 3.84 -19.85
N LYS A 268 -4.69 2.86 -19.39
CA LYS A 268 -3.23 2.82 -19.50
C LYS A 268 -2.88 1.93 -20.69
N GLN A 269 -2.08 2.41 -21.62
CA GLN A 269 -1.67 1.63 -22.80
C GLN A 269 -0.18 1.33 -22.78
N THR A 270 0.13 0.07 -23.02
CA THR A 270 1.48 -0.49 -23.10
C THR A 270 1.62 -1.18 -24.44
N ARG A 271 2.67 -0.89 -25.20
CA ARG A 271 2.94 -1.51 -26.51
C ARG A 271 4.01 -2.59 -26.38
N ALA A 272 3.95 -3.60 -27.25
CA ALA A 272 4.83 -4.76 -27.16
C ALA A 272 6.34 -4.46 -27.19
N TRP A 273 6.77 -3.39 -27.86
CA TRP A 273 8.18 -2.97 -27.88
C TRP A 273 8.62 -2.20 -26.62
N GLN A 274 7.70 -1.83 -25.72
CA GLN A 274 8.05 -1.12 -24.49
C GLN A 274 8.43 -2.07 -23.36
N ILE A 275 7.74 -3.21 -23.27
CA ILE A 275 7.92 -4.21 -22.22
C ILE A 275 7.44 -5.56 -22.76
N PRO A 276 8.16 -6.68 -22.51
CA PRO A 276 7.69 -8.01 -22.86
C PRO A 276 6.37 -8.37 -22.16
N LEU A 277 5.53 -9.16 -22.83
CA LEU A 277 4.21 -9.55 -22.32
C LEU A 277 4.28 -10.23 -20.94
N GLU A 278 5.22 -11.16 -20.77
CA GLU A 278 5.38 -11.89 -19.51
C GLU A 278 5.80 -10.97 -18.36
N GLU A 279 6.66 -10.00 -18.64
CA GLU A 279 7.05 -8.99 -17.65
C GLU A 279 5.87 -8.08 -17.29
N TRP A 280 5.10 -7.65 -18.28
CA TRP A 280 3.89 -6.84 -18.07
C TRP A 280 2.83 -7.58 -17.26
N ARG A 281 2.60 -8.88 -17.53
CA ARG A 281 1.72 -9.74 -16.72
C ARG A 281 2.23 -9.90 -15.30
N ALA A 282 3.54 -10.11 -15.11
CA ALA A 282 4.16 -10.31 -13.81
C ALA A 282 4.03 -9.11 -12.84
N ARG A 283 3.69 -7.91 -13.34
CA ARG A 283 3.39 -6.72 -12.54
C ARG A 283 2.00 -6.76 -11.88
N SER A 284 1.14 -7.73 -12.21
CA SER A 284 -0.15 -7.87 -11.55
C SER A 284 -0.04 -8.43 -10.13
N LEU A 285 -1.12 -8.30 -9.37
CA LEU A 285 -1.33 -9.09 -8.16
C LEU A 285 -1.22 -10.58 -8.52
N PRO A 286 -0.46 -11.39 -7.73
CA PRO A 286 -0.33 -12.81 -7.99
C PRO A 286 -1.63 -13.55 -7.66
N VAL A 287 -1.85 -14.70 -8.33
CA VAL A 287 -3.03 -15.56 -8.14
C VAL A 287 -3.14 -15.98 -6.66
N PRO A 288 -4.28 -15.76 -5.99
CA PRO A 288 -4.50 -16.23 -4.63
C PRO A 288 -4.54 -17.76 -4.55
N ARG A 289 -4.11 -18.27 -3.41
CA ARG A 289 -4.29 -19.66 -3.00
C ARG A 289 -4.64 -19.65 -1.52
N VAL A 290 -5.81 -19.12 -1.20
CA VAL A 290 -6.20 -18.89 0.19
C VAL A 290 -7.62 -19.32 0.43
N TYR A 291 -7.90 -19.74 1.66
CA TYR A 291 -9.25 -20.01 2.13
C TYR A 291 -9.48 -19.27 3.45
N LEU A 292 -10.03 -18.05 3.36
CA LEU A 292 -10.18 -17.13 4.49
C LEU A 292 -11.65 -16.99 4.88
N THR A 293 -12.20 -17.98 5.56
CA THR A 293 -13.63 -18.03 5.90
C THR A 293 -14.14 -16.90 6.78
N ASN A 294 -13.23 -16.27 7.55
CA ASN A 294 -13.56 -15.15 8.43
C ASN A 294 -13.42 -13.79 7.75
N LEU A 295 -12.90 -13.73 6.52
CA LEU A 295 -12.64 -12.48 5.82
C LEU A 295 -13.95 -11.88 5.34
N THR A 296 -14.36 -10.79 5.97
CA THR A 296 -15.61 -10.07 5.67
C THR A 296 -15.35 -8.77 4.92
N CYS A 297 -14.15 -8.20 5.00
CA CYS A 297 -13.81 -6.94 4.34
C CYS A 297 -12.52 -7.07 3.50
N LEU A 298 -12.63 -6.80 2.20
CA LEU A 298 -11.50 -6.73 1.27
C LEU A 298 -11.36 -5.31 0.72
N GLU A 299 -10.18 -4.75 0.88
CA GLU A 299 -9.80 -3.46 0.30
C GLU A 299 -8.60 -3.63 -0.62
N LEU A 300 -8.77 -3.25 -1.88
CA LEU A 300 -7.69 -3.19 -2.86
C LEU A 300 -7.49 -1.74 -3.27
N LYS A 301 -6.26 -1.27 -3.20
CA LYS A 301 -5.88 0.07 -3.63
C LYS A 301 -4.68 0.00 -4.56
N ARG A 302 -4.72 0.73 -5.68
CA ARG A 302 -3.53 0.90 -6.52
C ARG A 302 -2.95 -0.46 -6.94
N ILE A 303 -3.78 -1.32 -7.51
CA ILE A 303 -3.36 -2.67 -7.91
C ILE A 303 -3.70 -2.89 -9.38
N GLU A 304 -2.76 -3.47 -10.11
CA GLU A 304 -2.99 -4.05 -11.44
C GLU A 304 -3.37 -5.53 -11.24
N ILE A 305 -4.42 -6.01 -11.89
CA ILE A 305 -4.93 -7.36 -11.68
C ILE A 305 -5.31 -8.04 -13.00
N LEU A 306 -4.93 -9.30 -13.16
CA LEU A 306 -5.41 -10.12 -14.28
C LEU A 306 -6.86 -10.55 -14.01
N PRO A 307 -7.70 -10.70 -15.06
CA PRO A 307 -9.10 -11.10 -14.89
C PRO A 307 -9.24 -12.41 -14.14
N ASP A 308 -8.47 -13.44 -14.50
CA ASP A 308 -8.54 -14.75 -13.86
C ASP A 308 -8.11 -14.70 -12.38
N VAL A 309 -7.19 -13.80 -12.02
CA VAL A 309 -6.79 -13.56 -10.62
C VAL A 309 -7.95 -12.94 -9.84
N PHE A 310 -8.62 -11.93 -10.40
CA PHE A 310 -9.77 -11.30 -9.74
C PHE A 310 -10.93 -12.30 -9.59
N LEU A 311 -11.23 -13.05 -10.64
CA LEU A 311 -12.27 -14.09 -10.60
C LEU A 311 -11.94 -15.17 -9.58
N LYS A 312 -10.67 -15.56 -9.46
CA LYS A 312 -10.25 -16.52 -8.43
C LYS A 312 -10.39 -15.97 -7.02
N LEU A 313 -10.02 -14.71 -6.77
CA LEU A 313 -10.27 -14.05 -5.47
C LEU A 313 -11.75 -14.06 -5.11
N VAL A 314 -12.61 -13.77 -6.10
CA VAL A 314 -14.06 -13.76 -5.93
C VAL A 314 -14.62 -15.16 -5.65
N GLU A 315 -14.09 -16.18 -6.31
CA GLU A 315 -14.46 -17.59 -6.04
C GLU A 315 -14.05 -18.00 -4.63
N ASP A 316 -12.84 -17.66 -4.20
CA ASP A 316 -12.27 -18.12 -2.93
C ASP A 316 -12.81 -17.34 -1.71
N LEU A 317 -13.15 -16.06 -1.88
CA LEU A 317 -13.53 -15.15 -0.79
C LEU A 317 -15.00 -14.69 -0.85
N GLY A 318 -15.69 -14.90 -1.98
CA GLY A 318 -17.01 -14.33 -2.21
C GLY A 318 -18.05 -14.74 -1.15
N ASP A 319 -18.00 -15.99 -0.68
CA ASP A 319 -18.98 -16.52 0.26
C ASP A 319 -18.94 -15.86 1.65
N SER A 320 -17.79 -15.34 2.08
CA SER A 320 -17.62 -14.66 3.37
C SER A 320 -17.66 -13.14 3.26
N LEU A 321 -17.45 -12.59 2.06
CA LEU A 321 -17.27 -11.15 1.85
C LEU A 321 -18.56 -10.34 2.07
N GLU A 322 -18.50 -9.38 2.99
CA GLU A 322 -19.58 -8.45 3.32
C GLU A 322 -19.30 -7.02 2.82
N GLU A 323 -18.03 -6.65 2.69
CA GLU A 323 -17.57 -5.33 2.26
C GLU A 323 -16.42 -5.43 1.24
N LEU A 324 -16.53 -4.71 0.13
CA LEU A 324 -15.52 -4.62 -0.93
C LEU A 324 -15.23 -3.16 -1.28
N TYR A 325 -13.96 -2.76 -1.15
CA TYR A 325 -13.47 -1.44 -1.49
C TYR A 325 -12.42 -1.55 -2.59
N LEU A 326 -12.67 -0.94 -3.74
CA LEU A 326 -11.75 -0.87 -4.87
C LEU A 326 -11.37 0.59 -5.12
N ASN A 327 -10.08 0.89 -5.18
CA ASN A 327 -9.60 2.23 -5.53
C ASN A 327 -8.40 2.14 -6.46
N GLU A 328 -8.45 2.79 -7.62
CA GLU A 328 -7.35 2.79 -8.60
C GLU A 328 -6.94 1.35 -8.99
N ILE A 329 -7.93 0.56 -9.40
CA ILE A 329 -7.73 -0.84 -9.83
C ILE A 329 -7.73 -0.91 -11.35
N TYR A 330 -6.65 -1.48 -11.89
CA TYR A 330 -6.43 -1.62 -13.33
C TYR A 330 -6.60 -3.08 -13.73
N LEU A 331 -7.64 -3.37 -14.51
CA LEU A 331 -7.85 -4.70 -15.09
C LEU A 331 -6.91 -4.87 -16.28
N LYS A 332 -6.00 -5.84 -16.18
CA LYS A 332 -5.05 -6.15 -17.25
C LYS A 332 -5.76 -6.88 -18.39
N THR A 333 -5.58 -6.37 -19.59
CA THR A 333 -6.13 -6.96 -20.81
C THR A 333 -5.16 -6.79 -21.99
N GLU A 334 -5.22 -7.74 -22.90
CA GLU A 334 -4.36 -7.84 -24.08
C GLU A 334 -5.22 -7.66 -25.33
N GLN A 335 -4.64 -7.12 -26.39
CA GLN A 335 -5.32 -7.03 -27.68
C GLN A 335 -4.40 -7.58 -28.76
N SER A 336 -4.92 -8.54 -29.51
CA SER A 336 -4.23 -9.21 -30.61
C SER A 336 -5.23 -9.77 -31.62
N ARG A 337 -4.78 -10.12 -32.84
CA ARG A 337 -5.65 -10.69 -33.88
C ARG A 337 -6.27 -12.02 -33.47
N ASP A 338 -5.52 -12.83 -32.73
CA ASP A 338 -5.95 -14.17 -32.33
C ASP A 338 -6.68 -14.18 -30.98
N TRP A 339 -6.58 -13.10 -30.21
CA TRP A 339 -7.15 -13.00 -28.87
C TRP A 339 -7.58 -11.57 -28.54
N ASN A 340 -8.88 -11.44 -28.22
CA ASN A 340 -9.51 -10.20 -27.78
C ASN A 340 -9.33 -9.04 -28.79
N GLU A 341 -9.52 -9.34 -30.08
CA GLU A 341 -9.32 -8.38 -31.18
C GLU A 341 -10.12 -7.08 -31.00
N ASP A 342 -11.38 -7.21 -30.58
CA ASP A 342 -12.33 -6.11 -30.36
C ASP A 342 -12.31 -5.54 -28.95
N SER A 343 -11.45 -6.05 -28.07
CA SER A 343 -11.37 -5.65 -26.66
C SER A 343 -12.62 -5.95 -25.82
N LYS A 344 -13.49 -6.89 -26.26
CA LYS A 344 -14.75 -7.25 -25.56
C LYS A 344 -14.68 -8.53 -24.71
N LYS A 345 -13.58 -9.29 -24.76
CA LYS A 345 -13.44 -10.53 -23.97
C LYS A 345 -13.24 -10.27 -22.49
N VAL A 346 -12.52 -9.23 -22.11
CA VAL A 346 -12.20 -8.90 -20.71
C VAL A 346 -12.77 -7.54 -20.37
N LEU A 347 -13.81 -7.51 -19.54
CA LEU A 347 -14.57 -6.29 -19.24
C LEU A 347 -14.94 -6.20 -17.76
N TRP A 348 -14.97 -5.00 -17.19
CA TRP A 348 -15.42 -4.77 -15.82
C TRP A 348 -16.91 -5.07 -15.65
N LEU A 349 -17.74 -4.63 -16.60
CA LEU A 349 -19.20 -4.81 -16.62
C LEU A 349 -19.62 -5.86 -17.65
N GLY A 350 -19.11 -5.72 -18.87
CA GLY A 350 -19.58 -6.48 -20.02
C GLY A 350 -20.41 -5.65 -21.00
N ILE A 351 -20.99 -6.32 -22.00
CA ILE A 351 -21.88 -5.70 -22.98
C ILE A 351 -23.32 -5.86 -22.50
N HIS A 352 -24.08 -4.77 -22.49
CA HIS A 352 -25.48 -4.81 -22.06
C HIS A 352 -26.34 -5.66 -23.00
N ASN A 353 -27.36 -6.31 -22.42
CA ASN A 353 -28.33 -7.20 -23.05
C ASN A 353 -27.69 -8.41 -23.76
N GLN A 354 -26.44 -8.71 -23.43
CA GLN A 354 -25.69 -9.84 -23.96
C GLN A 354 -25.17 -10.68 -22.79
N ARG A 355 -25.05 -11.99 -23.02
CA ARG A 355 -24.32 -12.86 -22.10
C ARG A 355 -22.86 -12.94 -22.51
N PRO A 356 -21.93 -13.06 -21.55
CA PRO A 356 -20.54 -13.35 -21.86
C PRO A 356 -20.45 -14.65 -22.68
N ALA A 357 -19.76 -14.60 -23.81
CA ALA A 357 -19.44 -15.80 -24.58
C ALA A 357 -18.39 -16.66 -23.84
N ASP A 358 -18.18 -17.90 -24.31
CA ASP A 358 -17.15 -18.75 -23.71
C ASP A 358 -15.75 -18.14 -23.83
N GLY A 359 -15.03 -18.16 -22.71
CA GLY A 359 -13.72 -17.54 -22.59
C GLY A 359 -13.74 -16.01 -22.38
N CYS A 360 -14.92 -15.40 -22.23
CA CYS A 360 -15.03 -14.01 -21.78
C CYS A 360 -15.01 -13.92 -20.25
N SER A 361 -14.32 -12.91 -19.73
CA SER A 361 -14.20 -12.60 -18.31
C SER A 361 -14.84 -11.25 -18.04
N TRP A 362 -16.14 -11.26 -17.70
CA TRP A 362 -16.90 -10.07 -17.33
C TRP A 362 -17.08 -10.03 -15.81
N ILE A 363 -16.53 -9.02 -15.14
CA ILE A 363 -16.27 -9.06 -13.71
C ILE A 363 -17.53 -8.82 -12.85
N ALA A 364 -18.30 -7.77 -13.12
CA ALA A 364 -19.35 -7.26 -12.22
C ALA A 364 -20.41 -8.31 -11.88
N MET A 365 -20.95 -8.99 -12.89
CA MET A 365 -21.99 -9.99 -12.64
C MET A 365 -21.42 -11.27 -12.03
N THR A 366 -20.19 -11.64 -12.38
CA THR A 366 -19.52 -12.79 -11.75
C THR A 366 -19.29 -12.55 -10.27
N LEU A 367 -18.86 -11.34 -9.90
CA LEU A 367 -18.75 -10.91 -8.50
C LEU A 367 -20.09 -10.97 -7.78
N ARG A 368 -21.16 -10.46 -8.39
CA ARG A 368 -22.50 -10.51 -7.79
C ARG A 368 -23.01 -11.93 -7.56
N CYS A 369 -22.76 -12.84 -8.50
CA CYS A 369 -23.16 -14.24 -8.37
C CYS A 369 -22.46 -14.94 -7.19
N ALA A 370 -21.16 -14.68 -7.02
CA ALA A 370 -20.33 -15.30 -6.00
C ALA A 370 -20.47 -14.64 -4.62
N ALA A 371 -20.46 -13.30 -4.55
CA ALA A 371 -20.45 -12.55 -3.30
C ALA A 371 -21.86 -12.25 -2.77
N ARG A 372 -22.59 -13.30 -2.41
CA ARG A 372 -24.01 -13.19 -2.01
C ARG A 372 -24.24 -12.46 -0.68
N ARG A 373 -23.20 -12.34 0.16
CA ARG A 373 -23.24 -11.62 1.43
C ARG A 373 -22.76 -10.17 1.31
N LEU A 374 -22.37 -9.73 0.13
CA LEU A 374 -21.82 -8.39 -0.09
C LEU A 374 -22.90 -7.33 0.13
N ARG A 375 -22.73 -6.52 1.19
CA ARG A 375 -23.63 -5.42 1.57
C ARG A 375 -23.08 -4.08 1.15
N VAL A 376 -21.76 -3.92 1.18
CA VAL A 376 -21.06 -2.69 0.80
C VAL A 376 -20.12 -2.99 -0.35
N CYS A 377 -20.34 -2.36 -1.49
CA CYS A 377 -19.38 -2.32 -2.58
C CYS A 377 -19.12 -0.87 -2.95
N ARG A 378 -17.86 -0.43 -2.91
CA ARG A 378 -17.46 0.91 -3.32
C ARG A 378 -16.27 0.82 -4.25
N ALA A 379 -16.32 1.57 -5.34
CA ALA A 379 -15.28 1.59 -6.34
C ALA A 379 -14.97 3.04 -6.74
N SER A 380 -13.69 3.37 -6.85
CA SER A 380 -13.21 4.62 -7.43
C SER A 380 -12.10 4.31 -8.41
N PHE A 381 -12.07 5.02 -9.54
CA PHE A 381 -11.00 4.90 -10.54
C PHE A 381 -10.74 3.45 -11.00
N LEU A 382 -11.80 2.71 -11.34
CA LEU A 382 -11.63 1.45 -12.08
C LEU A 382 -11.18 1.79 -13.50
N ALA A 383 -10.20 1.06 -14.01
CA ALA A 383 -9.57 1.34 -15.29
C ALA A 383 -9.03 0.07 -15.94
N TYR A 384 -8.49 0.21 -17.15
CA TYR A 384 -7.78 -0.86 -17.86
C TYR A 384 -6.29 -0.56 -17.94
N ASP A 385 -5.47 -1.59 -17.74
CA ASP A 385 -4.09 -1.63 -18.23
C ASP A 385 -4.08 -2.52 -19.46
N HIS A 386 -3.81 -1.92 -20.61
CA HIS A 386 -4.05 -2.49 -21.92
C HIS A 386 -2.73 -2.72 -22.65
N TYR A 387 -2.45 -3.98 -22.98
CA TYR A 387 -1.28 -4.40 -23.75
C TYR A 387 -1.62 -4.59 -25.24
N LEU A 388 -1.04 -3.75 -26.10
CA LEU A 388 -1.21 -3.81 -27.55
C LEU A 388 -0.07 -4.61 -28.19
N ARG A 389 -0.43 -5.72 -28.84
CA ARG A 389 0.50 -6.47 -29.71
C ARG A 389 0.73 -5.74 -31.03
N GLU A 390 1.88 -5.99 -31.67
CA GLU A 390 2.36 -5.24 -32.84
C GLU A 390 1.39 -5.24 -34.04
N ASP A 391 0.50 -6.22 -34.11
CA ASP A 391 -0.37 -6.48 -35.27
C ASP A 391 -1.74 -5.79 -35.26
N MET A 392 -1.98 -4.86 -34.31
CA MET A 392 -3.31 -4.28 -34.05
C MET A 392 -3.45 -2.81 -34.50
N PRO A 393 -4.33 -2.52 -35.48
CA PRO A 393 -4.55 -1.14 -35.96
C PRO A 393 -5.79 -0.44 -35.35
N GLY A 394 -6.64 -1.14 -34.60
CA GLY A 394 -7.94 -0.63 -34.14
C GLY A 394 -7.91 0.07 -32.78
N GLU A 395 -8.83 1.01 -32.57
CA GLU A 395 -9.13 1.54 -31.23
C GLU A 395 -9.88 0.48 -30.40
N PRO A 396 -9.56 0.30 -29.10
CA PRO A 396 -10.20 -0.71 -28.28
C PRO A 396 -11.64 -0.31 -27.88
N GLU A 397 -12.59 -1.23 -28.01
CA GLU A 397 -14.00 -1.02 -27.64
C GLU A 397 -14.33 -1.56 -26.23
N PHE A 398 -13.66 -1.01 -25.21
CA PHE A 398 -13.99 -1.32 -23.82
C PHE A 398 -15.35 -0.75 -23.38
N ASP A 399 -15.86 -1.20 -22.23
CA ASP A 399 -17.11 -0.76 -21.60
C ASP A 399 -16.99 0.59 -20.85
N LEU A 400 -16.08 1.47 -21.29
CA LEU A 400 -15.81 2.77 -20.66
C LEU A 400 -16.96 3.77 -20.83
N SER A 401 -17.69 3.69 -21.95
CA SER A 401 -18.82 4.57 -22.25
C SER A 401 -20.10 4.14 -21.53
N ASP A 402 -20.86 5.09 -21.01
CA ASP A 402 -22.18 4.84 -20.41
C ASP A 402 -23.23 4.57 -21.50
N PRO A 403 -23.80 3.36 -21.61
CA PRO A 403 -24.81 3.05 -22.63
C PRO A 403 -26.11 3.85 -22.46
N CYS A 404 -26.32 4.47 -21.29
CA CYS A 404 -27.48 5.31 -21.00
C CYS A 404 -27.23 6.79 -21.31
N ASP A 405 -26.01 7.17 -21.68
CA ASP A 405 -25.60 8.54 -22.02
C ASP A 405 -25.91 9.61 -20.93
N ILE A 406 -25.83 9.20 -19.66
CA ILE A 406 -26.06 10.11 -18.51
C ILE A 406 -24.77 10.41 -17.73
N GLY A 407 -23.61 10.03 -18.28
CA GLY A 407 -22.30 10.41 -17.76
C GLY A 407 -21.81 9.62 -16.53
N ARG A 408 -22.36 8.44 -16.24
CA ARG A 408 -21.88 7.61 -15.12
C ARG A 408 -20.50 7.04 -15.43
N THR A 409 -19.62 7.08 -14.43
CA THR A 409 -18.30 6.46 -14.54
C THR A 409 -18.40 4.92 -14.58
N ILE A 410 -17.37 4.25 -15.09
CA ILE A 410 -17.28 2.79 -15.03
C ILE A 410 -17.35 2.27 -13.59
N SER A 411 -16.75 2.98 -12.63
CA SER A 411 -16.82 2.66 -11.20
C SER A 411 -18.23 2.74 -10.64
N GLN A 412 -18.99 3.80 -10.96
CA GLN A 412 -20.37 3.92 -10.54
C GLN A 412 -21.23 2.78 -11.12
N ARG A 413 -21.16 2.57 -12.43
CA ARG A 413 -21.91 1.50 -13.10
C ARG A 413 -21.54 0.13 -12.53
N PHE A 414 -20.27 -0.11 -12.26
CA PHE A 414 -19.79 -1.37 -11.66
C PHE A 414 -20.46 -1.62 -10.31
N VAL A 415 -20.47 -0.61 -9.42
CA VAL A 415 -21.13 -0.72 -8.11
C VAL A 415 -22.63 -0.96 -8.27
N GLU A 416 -23.30 -0.24 -9.17
CA GLU A 416 -24.73 -0.43 -9.44
C GLU A 416 -25.03 -1.88 -9.88
N VAL A 417 -24.25 -2.43 -10.80
CA VAL A 417 -24.44 -3.82 -11.27
C VAL A 417 -24.19 -4.84 -10.15
N VAL A 418 -23.09 -4.67 -9.41
CA VAL A 418 -22.69 -5.59 -8.32
C VAL A 418 -23.69 -5.57 -7.17
N THR A 419 -24.19 -4.40 -6.81
CA THR A 419 -25.16 -4.21 -5.71
C THR A 419 -26.61 -4.48 -6.13
N GLY A 420 -26.85 -4.75 -7.41
CA GLY A 420 -28.18 -5.09 -7.91
C GLY A 420 -29.13 -3.91 -8.06
N ILE A 421 -28.61 -2.79 -8.52
CA ILE A 421 -29.38 -1.60 -8.86
C ILE A 421 -29.76 -1.67 -10.34
N SER A 422 -31.05 -1.44 -10.63
CA SER A 422 -31.56 -1.38 -11.99
C SER A 422 -30.88 -0.28 -12.80
N GLN A 423 -30.50 -0.59 -14.03
CA GLN A 423 -29.87 0.39 -14.92
C GLN A 423 -30.94 1.26 -15.59
N PRO A 424 -30.66 2.55 -15.83
CA PRO A 424 -31.51 3.39 -16.67
C PRO A 424 -31.63 2.83 -18.09
N ASN A 425 -32.67 3.25 -18.80
CA ASN A 425 -32.82 2.91 -20.20
C ASN A 425 -31.79 3.67 -21.06
N THR A 426 -31.53 3.16 -22.27
CA THR A 426 -30.80 3.90 -23.30
C THR A 426 -31.55 5.17 -23.69
N PRO A 427 -30.90 6.13 -24.39
CA PRO A 427 -31.60 7.30 -24.95
C PRO A 427 -32.76 6.95 -25.88
N ALA A 428 -32.75 5.76 -26.48
CA ALA A 428 -33.82 5.23 -27.33
C ALA A 428 -35.00 4.63 -26.52
N GLY A 429 -34.86 4.50 -25.20
CA GLY A 429 -35.86 3.92 -24.31
C GLY A 429 -35.72 2.42 -24.07
N ASP A 430 -34.68 1.77 -24.62
CA ASP A 430 -34.44 0.34 -24.45
C ASP A 430 -33.89 0.03 -23.05
N ALA A 431 -34.32 -1.09 -22.48
CA ALA A 431 -33.79 -1.55 -21.21
C ALA A 431 -32.30 -1.91 -21.33
N VAL A 432 -31.54 -1.64 -20.28
CA VAL A 432 -30.12 -2.01 -20.15
C VAL A 432 -29.99 -3.04 -19.04
N GLU A 433 -29.60 -4.27 -19.39
CA GLU A 433 -29.40 -5.35 -18.43
C GLU A 433 -28.02 -5.97 -18.60
N TYR A 434 -27.30 -6.18 -17.50
CA TYR A 434 -26.04 -6.93 -17.51
C TYR A 434 -26.34 -8.36 -17.08
N LEU A 435 -26.23 -9.31 -18.01
CA LEU A 435 -26.69 -10.68 -17.77
C LEU A 435 -25.59 -11.55 -17.15
N PRO A 436 -25.95 -12.48 -16.25
CA PRO A 436 -24.99 -13.46 -15.74
C PRO A 436 -24.57 -14.42 -16.84
N ARG A 437 -23.38 -15.02 -16.67
CA ARG A 437 -22.87 -16.04 -17.59
C ARG A 437 -23.80 -17.24 -17.63
N ASP A 438 -24.24 -17.70 -16.46
CA ASP A 438 -25.13 -18.86 -16.33
C ASP A 438 -26.60 -18.41 -16.27
N PRO A 439 -27.49 -18.92 -17.14
CA PRO A 439 -28.93 -18.63 -17.09
C PRO A 439 -29.60 -19.00 -15.76
N ARG A 440 -29.02 -19.91 -14.96
CA ARG A 440 -29.53 -20.25 -13.62
C ARG A 440 -29.54 -19.05 -12.67
N ASP A 441 -28.67 -18.08 -12.93
CA ASP A 441 -28.53 -16.86 -12.13
C ASP A 441 -29.41 -15.70 -12.62
N ASP A 442 -30.28 -15.93 -13.61
CA ASP A 442 -31.18 -14.89 -14.16
C ASP A 442 -32.13 -14.28 -13.11
N HIS A 443 -32.38 -15.00 -12.03
CA HIS A 443 -33.13 -14.48 -10.90
C HIS A 443 -32.48 -13.22 -10.30
N LEU A 444 -31.16 -13.04 -10.44
CA LEU A 444 -30.43 -11.86 -9.97
C LEU A 444 -30.77 -10.58 -10.75
N VAL A 445 -31.18 -10.69 -12.02
CA VAL A 445 -31.62 -9.54 -12.83
C VAL A 445 -33.14 -9.39 -12.81
N SER A 446 -33.88 -10.42 -12.37
CA SER A 446 -35.33 -10.36 -12.25
C SER A 446 -35.75 -9.43 -11.10
N ARG A 447 -36.50 -8.37 -11.41
CA ARG A 447 -37.09 -7.42 -10.44
C ARG A 447 -36.05 -6.65 -9.60
N LEU A 448 -35.05 -6.08 -10.26
CA LEU A 448 -34.16 -5.12 -9.62
C LEU A 448 -34.97 -3.92 -9.09
N PRO A 449 -34.68 -3.43 -7.87
CA PRO A 449 -35.28 -2.21 -7.38
C PRO A 449 -34.89 -1.06 -8.33
N GLN A 450 -35.89 -0.31 -8.79
CA GLN A 450 -35.63 0.95 -9.47
C GLN A 450 -35.06 1.93 -8.45
N PRO A 451 -33.89 2.53 -8.71
CA PRO A 451 -33.36 3.53 -7.81
C PRO A 451 -34.33 4.72 -7.74
N ALA A 452 -34.76 5.07 -6.53
CA ALA A 452 -35.68 6.20 -6.32
C ALA A 452 -35.03 7.56 -6.66
N ARG A 453 -33.69 7.59 -6.71
CA ARG A 453 -32.86 8.75 -7.06
C ARG A 453 -31.53 8.28 -7.64
N ILE A 454 -30.82 9.20 -8.28
CA ILE A 454 -29.40 8.99 -8.63
C ILE A 454 -28.61 8.76 -7.33
N LEU A 455 -27.67 7.82 -7.36
CA LEU A 455 -26.78 7.55 -6.23
C LEU A 455 -25.92 8.78 -5.91
N ASP A 456 -25.79 9.08 -4.63
CA ASP A 456 -24.86 10.07 -4.14
C ASP A 456 -23.44 9.51 -4.26
N MET A 457 -22.45 10.40 -4.37
CA MET A 457 -21.05 9.99 -4.53
C MET A 457 -20.59 9.01 -3.43
N VAL A 458 -21.03 9.21 -2.19
CA VAL A 458 -20.73 8.35 -1.03
C VAL A 458 -21.28 6.92 -1.18
N GLU A 459 -22.29 6.69 -2.03
CA GLU A 459 -22.92 5.38 -2.22
C GLU A 459 -22.19 4.48 -3.21
N TYR A 460 -21.31 5.04 -4.05
CA TYR A 460 -20.52 4.25 -5.00
C TYR A 460 -19.01 4.51 -4.91
N ASP A 461 -18.58 5.73 -4.61
CA ASP A 461 -17.17 6.12 -4.60
C ASP A 461 -16.52 5.70 -3.27
N SER A 462 -15.44 4.93 -3.37
CA SER A 462 -14.69 4.42 -2.21
C SER A 462 -14.02 5.56 -1.44
N ASN A 463 -13.46 6.55 -2.11
CA ASN A 463 -12.77 7.65 -1.45
C ASN A 463 -13.77 8.56 -0.71
N ALA A 464 -14.89 8.90 -1.34
CA ALA A 464 -15.95 9.67 -0.70
C ALA A 464 -16.58 8.92 0.47
N TYR A 465 -16.82 7.62 0.32
CA TYR A 465 -17.35 6.78 1.39
C TYR A 465 -16.42 6.72 2.61
N GLN A 466 -15.13 6.48 2.39
CA GLN A 466 -14.13 6.40 3.46
C GLN A 466 -13.84 7.75 4.14
N LEU A 467 -14.21 8.88 3.53
CA LEU A 467 -14.20 10.20 4.18
C LEU A 467 -15.45 10.44 5.03
N ALA A 468 -16.59 9.86 4.64
CA ALA A 468 -17.87 10.05 5.32
C ALA A 468 -18.13 9.03 6.44
N VAL A 469 -17.59 7.81 6.32
CA VAL A 469 -17.83 6.68 7.22
C VAL A 469 -16.51 6.20 7.82
N ALA A 470 -16.55 5.69 9.05
CA ALA A 470 -15.40 5.06 9.69
C ALA A 470 -14.92 3.86 8.85
N ASN A 471 -13.65 3.86 8.49
CA ASN A 471 -13.06 2.88 7.59
C ASN A 471 -12.51 1.70 8.41
N PRO A 472 -13.03 0.47 8.26
CA PRO A 472 -12.65 -0.67 9.10
C PRO A 472 -11.26 -1.25 8.80
N THR A 473 -10.63 -0.83 7.70
CA THR A 473 -9.37 -1.37 7.16
C THR A 473 -8.27 -0.32 7.11
N SER A 474 -8.10 0.41 5.99
CA SER A 474 -6.97 1.32 5.80
C SER A 474 -6.92 2.51 6.75
N GLN A 475 -7.93 2.72 7.62
CA GLN A 475 -7.81 3.67 8.73
C GLN A 475 -6.64 3.33 9.66
N TRP A 476 -6.28 2.05 9.81
CA TRP A 476 -5.12 1.64 10.60
C TRP A 476 -3.80 2.25 10.10
N GLN A 477 -3.69 2.61 8.80
CA GLN A 477 -2.55 3.36 8.25
C GLN A 477 -2.55 4.84 8.60
N LYS A 478 -3.70 5.42 8.98
CA LYS A 478 -3.73 6.81 9.46
C LYS A 478 -3.50 6.85 10.96
N SER A 479 -4.21 6.00 11.70
CA SER A 479 -4.19 5.93 13.15
C SER A 479 -4.36 4.48 13.62
N ILE A 480 -3.29 3.92 14.18
CA ILE A 480 -3.26 2.56 14.73
C ILE A 480 -4.05 2.44 16.03
N ASP A 481 -4.30 3.55 16.73
CA ASP A 481 -5.07 3.59 17.97
C ASP A 481 -6.50 4.13 17.81
N GLY A 482 -6.85 4.63 16.61
CA GLY A 482 -8.12 5.29 16.31
C GLY A 482 -8.26 6.68 16.95
N VAL A 483 -7.21 7.21 17.58
CA VAL A 483 -7.24 8.47 18.33
C VAL A 483 -6.33 9.51 17.68
N PHE A 484 -5.05 9.19 17.54
CA PHE A 484 -4.06 10.10 17.00
C PHE A 484 -3.51 9.55 15.68
N ASN A 485 -3.30 10.45 14.71
CA ASN A 485 -2.59 10.08 13.50
C ASN A 485 -1.14 9.68 13.85
N ASN A 486 -0.65 8.57 13.30
CA ASN A 486 0.76 8.23 13.40
C ASN A 486 1.44 8.79 12.15
N CYS A 487 2.04 9.96 12.30
CA CYS A 487 2.87 10.57 11.27
C CYS A 487 4.11 11.14 11.96
N ASN A 488 5.28 10.91 11.37
CA ASN A 488 6.52 11.54 11.82
C ASN A 488 6.98 12.53 10.76
N SER A 489 6.66 13.82 10.97
CA SER A 489 7.08 14.89 10.05
C SER A 489 8.60 14.92 9.89
N ASN A 490 9.35 14.67 10.96
CA ASN A 490 10.81 14.67 10.92
C ASN A 490 11.36 13.58 10.00
N THR A 491 10.73 12.40 9.97
CA THR A 491 11.11 11.32 9.03
C THR A 491 10.94 11.78 7.59
N LEU A 492 9.81 12.41 7.27
CA LEU A 492 9.53 12.90 5.92
C LEU A 492 10.48 14.03 5.52
N ASP A 493 10.77 14.97 6.42
CA ASP A 493 11.72 16.04 6.17
C ASP A 493 13.13 15.50 5.91
N GLU A 494 13.57 14.49 6.68
CA GLU A 494 14.85 13.81 6.44
C GLU A 494 14.87 13.07 5.09
N LEU A 495 13.78 12.40 4.70
CA LEU A 495 13.67 11.76 3.38
C LEU A 495 13.72 12.76 2.23
N HIS A 496 13.00 13.87 2.35
CA HIS A 496 13.01 14.95 1.37
C HIS A 496 14.42 15.54 1.23
N TYR A 497 15.10 15.81 2.35
CA TYR A 497 16.47 16.27 2.34
C TYR A 497 17.42 15.30 1.60
N ILE A 498 17.32 14.00 1.88
CA ILE A 498 18.14 12.98 1.20
C ILE A 498 17.85 12.97 -0.30
N ALA A 499 16.56 12.96 -0.68
CA ALA A 499 16.14 12.92 -2.09
C ALA A 499 16.58 14.17 -2.85
N GLU A 500 16.36 15.37 -2.30
CA GLU A 500 16.78 16.63 -2.90
C GLU A 500 18.30 16.71 -3.09
N THR A 501 19.07 16.29 -2.08
CA THR A 501 20.54 16.29 -2.16
C THR A 501 21.03 15.30 -3.23
N ALA A 502 20.44 14.10 -3.32
CA ALA A 502 20.74 13.15 -4.38
C ALA A 502 20.38 13.70 -5.77
N CYS A 503 19.24 14.38 -5.92
CA CYS A 503 18.84 15.04 -7.16
C CYS A 503 19.82 16.15 -7.57
N GLN A 504 20.32 16.95 -6.62
CA GLN A 504 21.36 17.94 -6.89
C GLN A 504 22.64 17.29 -7.42
N GLY A 505 23.08 16.18 -6.81
CA GLY A 505 24.20 15.37 -7.30
C GLY A 505 24.00 14.88 -8.73
N MET A 506 22.79 14.38 -9.04
CA MET A 506 22.45 13.92 -10.39
C MET A 506 22.45 15.05 -11.42
N ASN A 507 21.90 16.21 -11.08
CA ASN A 507 21.90 17.39 -11.95
C ASN A 507 23.32 17.86 -12.26
N GLU A 508 24.22 17.80 -11.28
CA GLU A 508 25.64 18.13 -11.47
C GLU A 508 26.34 17.12 -12.40
N ILE A 509 26.04 15.83 -12.30
CA ILE A 509 26.53 14.82 -13.26
C ILE A 509 26.04 15.15 -14.68
N HIS A 510 24.75 15.46 -14.84
CA HIS A 510 24.18 15.80 -16.15
C HIS A 510 24.82 17.06 -16.71
N ARG A 511 25.01 18.10 -15.89
CA ARG A 511 25.68 19.33 -16.29
C ARG A 511 27.12 19.07 -16.75
N ARG A 512 27.91 18.30 -15.98
CA ARG A 512 29.28 17.94 -16.38
C ARG A 512 29.34 17.10 -17.65
N ARG A 513 28.36 16.23 -17.90
CA ARG A 513 28.27 15.46 -19.17
C ARG A 513 27.94 16.38 -20.35
N SER A 514 27.02 17.32 -20.17
CA SER A 514 26.70 18.33 -21.18
C SER A 514 27.89 19.25 -21.45
N ASP A 515 28.58 19.71 -20.40
CA ASP A 515 29.78 20.55 -20.50
C ASP A 515 30.95 19.78 -21.13
N SER A 516 31.08 18.47 -20.86
CA SER A 516 32.08 17.61 -21.50
C SER A 516 31.81 17.41 -23.00
N MET A 517 30.54 17.21 -23.40
CA MET A 517 30.19 17.13 -24.83
C MET A 517 30.30 18.49 -25.53
N ALA A 518 30.01 19.60 -24.84
CA ALA A 518 30.20 20.95 -25.35
C ALA A 518 31.68 21.30 -25.51
N ASN A 519 32.54 20.88 -24.57
CA ASN A 519 33.99 21.04 -24.67
C ASN A 519 34.59 20.15 -25.75
N GLU A 520 34.14 18.89 -25.93
CA GLU A 520 34.56 18.06 -27.08
C GLU A 520 34.15 18.69 -28.42
N TYR A 521 32.97 19.32 -28.50
CA TYR A 521 32.56 20.06 -29.70
C TYR A 521 33.40 21.32 -29.93
N ALA A 522 33.73 22.06 -28.88
CA ALA A 522 34.56 23.27 -28.94
C ALA A 522 36.02 22.95 -29.29
N ASP A 523 36.60 21.88 -28.73
CA ASP A 523 37.96 21.41 -29.05
C ASP A 523 38.04 20.89 -30.49
N ASN A 524 37.00 20.21 -30.98
CA ASN A 524 36.93 19.82 -32.39
C ASN A 524 36.79 21.03 -33.33
N LEU A 525 36.06 22.08 -32.94
CA LEU A 525 35.96 23.33 -33.71
C LEU A 525 37.28 24.13 -33.71
N LEU A 526 37.99 24.19 -32.58
CA LEU A 526 39.29 24.88 -32.46
C LEU A 526 40.41 24.14 -33.22
N ASN A 527 40.36 22.81 -33.30
CA ASN A 527 41.31 22.00 -34.06
C ASN A 527 41.08 22.05 -35.59
N ILE A 528 39.88 22.40 -36.07
CA ILE A 528 39.62 22.60 -37.50
C ILE A 528 40.21 23.94 -37.99
N SER A 529 40.32 24.95 -37.13
CA SER A 529 40.89 26.26 -37.47
C SER A 529 42.42 26.35 -37.50
N ASN A 530 43.15 25.27 -37.17
CA ASN A 530 44.63 25.25 -37.16
C ASN A 530 45.26 24.51 -38.35
N VAL A 531 44.49 24.17 -39.39
CA VAL A 531 45.00 23.40 -40.55
C VAL A 531 45.30 24.27 -41.78
N ASP A 532 44.88 25.53 -41.81
CA ASP A 532 45.20 26.47 -42.90
C ASP A 532 46.17 27.57 -42.42
N ASP A 533 47.45 27.22 -42.22
CA ASP A 533 48.59 28.12 -42.45
C ASP A 533 49.93 27.43 -42.13
N ALA A 534 50.51 26.76 -43.13
CA ALA A 534 51.96 26.72 -43.35
C ALA A 534 52.26 26.20 -44.77
N PRO A 535 53.26 26.78 -45.46
CA PRO A 535 53.38 26.84 -46.93
C PRO A 535 53.79 25.56 -47.65
#